data_AF-A0A946S3T4-F1
#
_entry.id   AF-A0A946S3T4-F1
#
_cell.length_a   1.000
_cell.length_b   1.000
_cell.length_c   1.000
_cell.angle_alpha   90.00
_cell.angle_beta   90.00
_cell.angle_gamma   90.00
#
_symmetry.space_group_name_H-M   'P 1'
#
loop_
_entity.id
_entity.type
_entity.pdbx_description
1 polymer ?
#
loop_
_entity_poly.entity_id
_entity_poly.type
_entity_poly.pdbx_seq_one_letter_code
_entity_poly.pdbx_strand_id
1 'polypeptide(L)' 'TGGTEEKPVGHIFFGIADKKGTYTESHRFDGNRTTNRRRSVLTALTLLWRRLKEQ' A
#
# COMPACT_ATOMS: atom_id res chain seq x y z
N THR A 1 18.74 8.53 7.19
CA THR A 1 18.15 7.61 6.19
C THR A 1 17.30 6.59 6.92
N GLY A 2 16.09 6.28 6.46
CA GLY A 2 15.08 5.56 7.25
C GLY A 2 14.77 4.12 6.82
N GLY A 3 15.66 3.49 6.06
CA GLY A 3 15.53 2.07 5.69
C GLY A 3 16.69 1.28 6.25
N THR A 4 16.40 0.07 6.71
CA THR A 4 17.39 -0.95 7.08
C THR A 4 17.36 -2.06 6.02
N GLU A 5 18.37 -2.93 5.98
CA GLU A 5 18.33 -4.11 5.09
C GLU A 5 17.11 -5.00 5.39
N GLU A 6 16.76 -5.14 6.67
CA GLU A 6 15.57 -5.88 7.11
C GLU A 6 14.25 -5.20 6.75
N LYS A 7 14.22 -3.86 6.65
CA LYS A 7 13.05 -3.06 6.28
C LYS A 7 13.43 -2.03 5.23
N PRO A 8 13.48 -2.44 3.95
CA PRO A 8 13.90 -1.55 2.88
C PRO A 8 12.91 -0.40 2.73
N VAL A 9 13.44 0.77 2.35
CA VAL A 9 12.60 1.92 1.99
C VAL A 9 11.68 1.49 0.85
N GLY A 10 10.36 1.56 1.05
CA GLY A 10 9.38 1.19 0.03
C GLY A 10 8.64 -0.13 0.27
N HIS A 11 8.93 -0.87 1.35
CA HIS A 11 8.06 -1.96 1.79
C HIS A 11 6.87 -1.41 2.60
N ILE A 12 5.67 -1.52 2.04
CA ILE A 12 4.46 -0.85 2.55
C ILE A 12 3.31 -1.85 2.61
N PHE A 13 2.60 -1.84 3.73
CA PHE A 13 1.40 -2.66 3.96
C PHE A 13 0.15 -1.79 3.83
N PHE A 14 -0.87 -2.31 3.17
CA PHE A 14 -2.17 -1.68 2.97
C PHE A 14 -3.23 -2.48 3.72
N GLY A 15 -4.21 -1.78 4.27
CA GLY A 15 -5.38 -2.36 4.91
C GLY A 15 -6.64 -1.60 4.51
N ILE A 16 -7.68 -2.32 4.10
CA ILE A 16 -9.02 -1.78 3.82
C ILE A 16 -10.02 -2.55 4.67
N ALA A 17 -10.74 -1.86 5.53
CA ALA A 17 -11.75 -2.44 6.40
C ALA A 17 -13.15 -1.96 5.99
N ASP A 18 -14.09 -2.90 5.85
CA ASP A 18 -15.52 -2.62 5.67
C ASP A 18 -16.39 -3.65 6.43
N LYS A 19 -17.71 -3.59 6.21
CA LYS A 19 -18.69 -4.50 6.85
C LYS A 19 -18.48 -5.99 6.58
N LYS A 20 -17.75 -6.37 5.53
CA LYS A 20 -17.42 -7.77 5.18
C LYS A 20 -16.06 -8.21 5.76
N GLY A 21 -15.32 -7.33 6.42
CA GLY A 21 -14.04 -7.61 7.08
C GLY A 21 -12.89 -6.73 6.58
N THR A 22 -11.66 -7.13 6.93
CA THR A 22 -10.43 -6.40 6.59
C THR A 22 -9.65 -7.15 5.51
N TYR A 23 -9.36 -6.47 4.41
CA TYR A 23 -8.43 -6.92 3.38
C TYR A 23 -7.06 -6.28 3.61
N THR A 24 -5.99 -7.07 3.56
CA THR A 24 -4.62 -6.58 3.67
C THR A 24 -3.74 -7.11 2.55
N GLU A 25 -2.81 -6.29 2.09
CA GLU A 25 -1.74 -6.70 1.16
C GLU A 25 -0.49 -5.86 1.36
N SER A 26 0.66 -6.32 0.86
CA SER A 26 1.91 -5.57 0.91
C SER A 26 2.51 -5.37 -0.48
N HIS A 27 3.17 -4.22 -0.66
CA HIS A 27 3.90 -3.89 -1.88
C HIS A 27 5.32 -3.48 -1.54
N ARG A 28 6.25 -3.87 -2.41
CA ARG A 28 7.62 -3.38 -2.40
C ARG A 28 7.82 -2.45 -3.58
N PHE A 29 7.90 -1.16 -3.32
CA PHE A 29 8.23 -0.17 -4.33
C PHE A 29 9.74 0.02 -4.41
N ASP A 30 10.26 -0.08 -5.63
CA ASP A 30 11.61 0.36 -5.94
C ASP A 30 11.56 1.82 -6.41
N GLY A 31 12.04 2.73 -5.56
CA GLY A 31 11.93 4.17 -5.77
C GLY A 31 12.37 5.00 -4.56
N ASN A 32 12.55 6.29 -4.79
CA ASN A 32 12.87 7.24 -3.72
C ASN A 32 11.65 7.54 -2.83
N ARG A 33 11.88 8.23 -1.70
CA ARG A 33 10.83 8.56 -0.71
C ARG A 33 9.60 9.24 -1.34
N THR A 34 9.80 10.15 -2.27
CA THR A 34 8.72 10.90 -2.93
C THR A 34 7.91 10.00 -3.86
N THR A 35 8.59 9.20 -4.69
CA THR A 35 7.96 8.23 -5.60
C THR A 35 7.18 7.18 -4.82
N ASN A 36 7.75 6.63 -3.75
CA ASN A 36 7.10 5.60 -2.95
C ASN A 36 5.83 6.12 -2.29
N ARG A 37 5.83 7.35 -1.75
CA ARG A 37 4.62 7.99 -1.21
C ARG A 37 3.53 8.14 -2.27
N ARG A 38 3.87 8.65 -3.46
CA ARG A 38 2.90 8.82 -4.56
C ARG A 38 2.31 7.48 -5.00
N ARG A 39 3.15 6.48 -5.23
CA ARG A 39 2.71 5.12 -5.59
C ARG A 39 1.82 4.51 -4.52
N SER A 40 2.14 4.73 -3.24
CA SER A 40 1.34 4.21 -2.13
C SER A 40 -0.08 4.77 -2.11
N VAL A 41 -0.23 6.08 -2.32
CA VAL A 41 -1.56 6.71 -2.39
C VAL A 41 -2.36 6.13 -3.55
N LEU A 42 -1.76 6.01 -4.73
CA LEU A 42 -2.42 5.44 -5.91
C LEU A 42 -2.81 3.97 -5.69
N THR A 43 -1.94 3.17 -5.08
CA THR A 43 -2.23 1.78 -4.72
C THR A 43 -3.40 1.71 -3.74
N ALA A 44 -3.38 2.48 -2.64
CA ALA A 44 -4.46 2.50 -1.65
C ALA A 44 -5.82 2.85 -2.27
N LEU A 45 -5.87 3.88 -3.13
CA LEU A 45 -7.10 4.27 -3.83
C LEU A 45 -7.57 3.21 -4.83
N THR A 46 -6.64 2.57 -5.54
CA THR A 46 -6.96 1.48 -6.48
C THR A 46 -7.57 0.29 -5.75
N LEU A 47 -6.99 -0.09 -4.61
CA LEU A 47 -7.51 -1.18 -3.79
C LEU A 47 -8.89 -0.87 -3.22
N LEU A 48 -9.10 0.36 -2.74
CA LEU A 48 -10.41 0.80 -2.27
C LEU A 48 -11.44 0.73 -3.40
N TRP A 49 -11.09 1.25 -4.58
CA TRP A 49 -11.97 1.21 -5.74
C TRP A 49 -12.35 -0.22 -6.15
N ARG A 50 -11.37 -1.14 -6.21
CA ARG A 50 -11.63 -2.57 -6.47
C ARG A 50 -12.57 -3.15 -5.41
N ARG A 51 -12.31 -2.88 -4.13
CA ARG A 51 -13.12 -3.39 -3.03
C ARG A 51 -14.54 -2.87 -3.01
N LEU A 52 -14.78 -1.67 -3.55
CA LEU A 52 -16.11 -1.09 -3.76
C LEU A 52 -16.80 -1.64 -5.02
N LYS A 53 -16.05 -2.00 -6.06
CA LYS A 53 -16.57 -2.59 -7.30
C LYS A 53 -17.01 -4.04 -7.16
N GLU A 54 -16.31 -4.80 -6.32
CA GLU A 54 -16.61 -6.21 -6.02
C GLU A 54 -17.71 -6.38 -4.96
N GLN A 55 -18.36 -5.29 -4.54
CA GLN A 55 -19.28 -5.28 -3.40
C GLN A 55 -20.74 -5.59 -3.73
#